data_AF-A0A318CFM8-F1
#
_entry.id   AF-A0A318CFM8-F1
#
_cell.length_a   1.000
_cell.length_b   1.000
_cell.length_c   1.000
_cell.angle_alpha   90.00
_cell.angle_beta   90.00
_cell.angle_gamma   90.00
#
_symmetry.space_group_name_H-M   'P 1'
#
loop_
_entity.id
_entity.type
_entity.pdbx_description
1 polymer ?
#
loop_
_entity_poly.entity_id
_entity_poly.type
_entity_poly.pdbx_seq_one_letter_code
_entity_poly.pdbx_strand_id
1 'polypeptide(L)'
;MKNRKRGFSLVELLIVLAVIAALIATITPVALNAIRKSKATQVAQNLKTLASSIENKAYVDGGAKAIGVSTSTVDMTNLTSFVRDLNDDVYKAKYIYSGDGVYTVTITYDGGEVDEKLVIDMLQNATTSTEGIVYEFSFATY
;
A
#
# COMPACT_ATOMS: atom_id res chain seq x y z
N MET A 1 -20.63 19.73 62.29
CA MET A 1 -21.43 20.03 61.08
C MET A 1 -21.14 18.94 60.04
N LYS A 2 -22.16 18.16 59.61
CA LYS A 2 -21.96 17.03 58.70
C LYS A 2 -22.02 17.53 57.26
N ASN A 3 -20.85 17.58 56.60
CA ASN A 3 -20.73 17.98 55.20
C ASN A 3 -21.52 16.99 54.33
N ARG A 4 -22.66 17.42 53.76
CA ARG A 4 -23.39 16.64 52.76
C ARG A 4 -22.58 16.66 51.46
N LYS A 5 -22.11 15.50 51.02
CA LYS A 5 -21.49 15.38 49.68
C LYS A 5 -22.56 15.67 48.64
N ARG A 6 -22.31 16.65 47.77
CA ARG A 6 -23.17 16.94 46.62
C ARG A 6 -23.04 15.81 45.61
N GLY A 7 -24.17 15.23 45.21
CA GLY A 7 -24.25 14.25 44.13
C GLY A 7 -24.41 14.95 42.78
N PHE A 8 -24.15 14.20 41.71
CA PHE A 8 -24.31 14.65 40.34
C PHE A 8 -25.79 14.66 39.94
N SER A 9 -26.26 15.69 39.23
CA SER A 9 -27.62 15.75 38.69
C SER A 9 -27.73 14.88 37.42
N LEU A 10 -28.90 14.28 37.20
CA LEU A 10 -29.18 13.57 35.95
C LEU A 10 -29.06 14.48 34.72
N VAL A 11 -29.46 15.75 34.85
CA VAL A 11 -29.36 16.73 33.75
C VAL A 11 -27.91 17.05 33.42
N GLU A 12 -27.05 17.18 34.44
CA GLU A 12 -25.62 17.40 34.24
C GLU A 12 -24.99 16.22 33.49
N LEU A 13 -25.41 14.98 33.79
CA LEU A 13 -24.93 13.79 33.09
C LEU A 13 -25.40 13.74 31.62
N LEU A 14 -26.67 14.07 31.38
CA LEU A 14 -27.25 14.02 30.04
C LEU A 14 -26.59 15.03 29.08
N ILE A 15 -26.31 16.25 29.55
CA ILE A 15 -25.64 17.26 28.73
C ILE A 15 -24.22 16.79 28.37
N VAL A 16 -23.50 16.18 29.32
CA VAL A 16 -22.15 15.65 29.07
C VAL A 16 -22.18 14.56 28.00
N LEU A 17 -23.11 13.62 28.08
CA LEU A 17 -23.26 12.57 27.07
C LEU A 17 -23.62 13.13 25.69
N ALA A 18 -24.50 14.13 25.62
CA ALA A 18 -24.86 14.79 24.37
C ALA A 18 -23.66 15.48 23.71
N VAL A 19 -22.82 16.16 24.49
CA VAL A 19 -21.61 16.82 23.98
C VAL A 19 -20.59 15.77 23.49
N ILE A 20 -20.34 14.70 24.24
CA ILE A 20 -19.43 13.62 23.83
C ILE A 20 -19.91 12.97 22.53
N ALA A 21 -21.22 12.71 22.40
CA ALA A 21 -21.80 12.13 21.18
C ALA A 21 -21.61 13.05 19.96
N ALA A 22 -21.84 14.36 20.12
CA ALA A 22 -21.61 15.34 19.05
C ALA A 22 -20.14 15.40 18.61
N LEU A 23 -19.19 15.30 19.56
CA LEU A 23 -17.76 15.27 19.24
C LEU A 23 -17.37 14.01 18.49
N ILE A 24 -17.81 12.82 18.93
CA ILE A 24 -17.51 11.55 18.25
C ILE A 24 -18.08 11.56 16.82
N ALA A 25 -19.30 12.10 16.64
CA ALA A 25 -19.95 12.17 15.33
C ALA A 25 -19.13 12.97 14.29
N THR A 26 -18.44 14.03 14.72
CA THR A 26 -17.62 14.86 13.83
C THR A 26 -16.23 14.28 13.57
N ILE A 27 -15.63 13.62 14.55
CA ILE A 27 -14.26 13.06 14.44
C ILE A 27 -14.23 11.76 13.63
N THR A 28 -15.24 10.91 13.77
CA THR A 28 -15.28 9.57 13.14
C THR A 28 -15.03 9.59 11.62
N PRO A 29 -15.73 10.40 10.79
CA PRO A 29 -15.49 10.40 9.34
C PRO A 29 -14.06 10.84 8.97
N VAL A 30 -13.49 11.80 9.72
CA VAL A 30 -12.11 12.27 9.51
C VAL A 30 -11.11 11.16 9.82
N ALA A 31 -11.30 10.47 10.95
CA ALA A 31 -10.44 9.36 11.34
C ALA A 31 -10.49 8.21 10.31
N LEU A 32 -11.68 7.84 9.83
CA LEU A 32 -11.83 6.80 8.81
C LEU A 32 -11.15 7.18 7.50
N ASN A 33 -11.29 8.43 7.05
CA ASN A 33 -10.60 8.91 5.85
C ASN A 33 -9.08 8.91 6.01
N ALA A 34 -8.57 9.28 7.20
CA ALA A 34 -7.15 9.21 7.50
C ALA A 34 -6.61 7.78 7.46
N ILE A 35 -7.36 6.81 7.99
CA ILE A 35 -6.99 5.37 7.92
C ILE A 35 -6.97 4.89 6.48
N ARG A 36 -7.98 5.20 5.67
CA ARG A 36 -8.02 4.84 4.23
C ARG A 36 -6.82 5.40 3.48
N LYS A 37 -6.53 6.69 3.69
CA LYS A 37 -5.36 7.34 3.09
C LYS A 37 -4.06 6.72 3.55
N SER A 38 -3.91 6.40 4.84
CA SER A 38 -2.73 5.73 5.38
C SER A 38 -2.50 4.37 4.74
N LYS A 39 -3.55 3.57 4.55
CA LYS A 39 -3.47 2.27 3.85
C LYS A 39 -3.05 2.44 2.39
N ALA A 40 -3.69 3.36 1.67
CA ALA A 40 -3.32 3.66 0.29
C ALA A 40 -1.87 4.12 0.17
N THR A 41 -1.41 5.01 1.06
CA THR A 41 0.00 5.45 1.11
C THR A 41 0.95 4.28 1.40
N GLN A 42 0.60 3.39 2.33
CA GLN A 42 1.42 2.21 2.61
C GLN A 42 1.55 1.30 1.39
N VAL A 43 0.44 0.99 0.70
CA VAL A 43 0.47 0.17 -0.52
C VAL A 43 1.29 0.85 -1.60
N ALA A 44 1.08 2.15 -1.83
CA ALA A 44 1.84 2.91 -2.82
C ALA A 44 3.35 2.91 -2.53
N GLN A 45 3.74 3.08 -1.26
CA GLN A 45 5.13 3.02 -0.84
C GLN A 45 5.72 1.62 -1.03
N ASN A 46 4.99 0.56 -0.67
CA ASN A 46 5.45 -0.81 -0.87
C ASN A 46 5.66 -1.13 -2.35
N LEU A 47 4.71 -0.77 -3.22
CA LEU A 47 4.84 -0.94 -4.68
C LEU A 47 6.06 -0.21 -5.24
N LYS A 48 6.27 1.04 -4.81
CA LYS A 48 7.43 1.84 -5.23
C LYS A 48 8.75 1.25 -4.75
N THR A 49 8.80 0.86 -3.47
CA THR A 49 10.00 0.25 -2.88
C THR A 49 10.34 -1.05 -3.59
N LEU A 50 9.36 -1.90 -3.91
CA LEU A 50 9.56 -3.10 -4.70
C LEU A 50 10.16 -2.80 -6.06
N ALA A 51 9.57 -1.85 -6.80
CA ALA A 51 10.06 -1.48 -8.11
C ALA A 51 11.51 -1.01 -8.07
N SER A 52 11.83 -0.08 -7.16
CA SER A 52 13.20 0.41 -6.99
C SER A 52 14.16 -0.69 -6.53
N SER A 53 13.74 -1.62 -5.66
CA SER A 53 14.60 -2.74 -5.24
C SER A 53 14.89 -3.71 -6.38
N ILE A 54 13.90 -4.04 -7.22
CA ILE A 54 14.08 -4.91 -8.39
C ILE A 54 15.04 -4.27 -9.38
N GLU A 55 14.82 -3.00 -9.70
CA GLU A 55 15.68 -2.23 -10.60
C GLU A 55 17.13 -2.14 -10.06
N ASN A 56 17.30 -1.76 -8.79
CA ASN A 56 18.61 -1.68 -8.17
C ASN A 56 19.34 -3.03 -8.15
N LYS A 57 18.63 -4.13 -7.88
CA LYS A 57 19.22 -5.46 -7.87
C LYS A 57 19.68 -5.86 -9.27
N ALA A 58 18.90 -5.52 -10.30
CA ALA A 58 19.24 -5.75 -11.69
C ALA A 58 20.49 -4.97 -12.14
N TYR A 59 20.66 -3.73 -11.67
CA TYR A 59 21.87 -2.95 -11.95
C TYR A 59 23.12 -3.47 -11.23
N VAL A 60 23.00 -3.97 -9.99
CA VAL A 60 24.16 -4.41 -9.19
C VAL A 60 24.61 -5.83 -9.56
N ASP A 61 23.67 -6.76 -9.70
CA ASP A 61 23.98 -8.17 -9.95
C ASP A 61 23.98 -8.54 -11.44
N GLY A 62 23.49 -7.63 -12.31
CA GLY A 62 23.21 -7.84 -13.72
C GLY A 62 21.79 -8.39 -13.95
N GLY A 63 21.02 -7.76 -14.85
CA GLY A 63 19.59 -8.04 -15.02
C GLY A 63 19.27 -9.52 -15.28
N ALA A 64 20.08 -10.18 -16.12
CA ALA A 64 19.89 -11.59 -16.46
C ALA A 64 20.05 -12.53 -15.25
N LYS A 65 20.94 -12.18 -14.32
CA LYS A 65 21.20 -12.96 -13.10
C LYS A 65 20.23 -12.62 -11.98
N ALA A 66 19.87 -11.34 -11.86
CA ALA A 66 18.97 -10.84 -10.84
C ALA A 66 17.51 -11.25 -11.08
N ILE A 67 17.07 -11.22 -12.34
CA ILE A 67 15.65 -11.40 -12.70
C ILE A 67 15.47 -12.63 -13.58
N GLY A 68 16.29 -12.76 -14.63
CA GLY A 68 16.19 -13.83 -15.63
C GLY A 68 15.96 -13.27 -17.03
N VAL A 69 15.97 -14.12 -18.06
CA VAL A 69 15.82 -13.69 -19.47
C VAL A 69 14.71 -14.50 -20.10
N SER A 70 13.54 -13.88 -20.30
CA SER A 70 12.38 -14.51 -20.94
C SER A 70 11.58 -13.49 -21.73
N THR A 71 11.31 -13.79 -23.01
CA THR A 71 10.45 -12.98 -23.89
C THR A 71 8.96 -13.25 -23.69
N SER A 72 8.61 -14.18 -22.80
CA SER A 72 7.25 -14.37 -22.28
C SER A 72 7.17 -13.84 -20.85
N THR A 73 5.98 -13.40 -20.43
CA THR A 73 5.73 -12.99 -19.04
C THR A 73 6.01 -14.14 -18.08
N VAL A 74 6.87 -13.90 -17.09
CA VAL A 74 7.28 -14.90 -16.07
C VAL A 74 7.04 -14.32 -14.68
N ASP A 75 6.49 -15.15 -13.78
CA ASP A 75 6.35 -14.81 -12.37
C ASP A 75 7.72 -14.76 -11.69
N MET A 76 8.00 -13.68 -10.95
CA MET A 76 9.17 -13.60 -10.09
C MET A 76 8.93 -14.46 -8.85
N THR A 77 9.49 -15.67 -8.81
CA THR A 77 9.45 -16.50 -7.62
C THR A 77 10.42 -15.96 -6.57
N ASN A 78 9.95 -15.75 -5.33
CA ASN A 78 10.73 -15.29 -4.18
C ASN A 78 11.02 -13.77 -4.16
N LEU A 79 9.98 -12.96 -4.00
CA LEU A 79 10.13 -11.50 -3.89
C LEU A 79 10.93 -11.07 -2.67
N THR A 80 11.03 -11.96 -1.66
CA THR A 80 11.83 -11.71 -0.46
C THR A 80 13.33 -11.54 -0.72
N SER A 81 13.85 -11.93 -1.89
CA SER A 81 15.23 -11.63 -2.28
C SER A 81 15.45 -10.16 -2.68
N PHE A 82 14.38 -9.43 -3.00
CA PHE A 82 14.42 -8.03 -3.40
C PHE A 82 14.00 -7.10 -2.26
N VAL A 83 13.00 -7.50 -1.48
CA VAL A 83 12.47 -6.70 -0.36
C VAL A 83 12.24 -7.60 0.86
N ARG A 84 12.78 -7.20 2.00
CA ARG A 84 12.53 -7.88 3.28
C ARG A 84 11.12 -7.59 3.77
N ASP A 85 10.51 -8.56 4.44
CA ASP A 85 9.20 -8.44 5.09
C ASP A 85 8.05 -8.06 4.14
N LEU A 86 8.13 -8.51 2.88
CA LEU A 86 7.01 -8.46 1.96
C LEU A 86 6.11 -9.69 2.16
N ASN A 87 4.81 -9.49 2.03
CA ASN A 87 3.85 -10.59 1.96
C ASN A 87 3.67 -11.00 0.49
N ASP A 88 4.32 -12.08 0.08
CA ASP A 88 4.30 -12.63 -1.28
C ASP A 88 2.91 -13.17 -1.70
N ASP A 89 1.97 -13.37 -0.76
CA ASP A 89 0.57 -13.70 -1.10
C ASP A 89 -0.20 -12.48 -1.59
N VAL A 90 0.21 -11.29 -1.11
CA VAL A 90 -0.46 -10.01 -1.36
C VAL A 90 0.20 -9.23 -2.50
N TYR A 91 1.52 -9.28 -2.59
CA TYR A 91 2.30 -8.62 -3.63
C TYR A 91 2.88 -9.67 -4.56
N LYS A 92 2.56 -9.57 -5.85
CA LYS A 92 3.05 -10.46 -6.91
C LYS A 92 3.83 -9.60 -7.90
N ALA A 93 4.88 -10.13 -8.50
CA ALA A 93 5.56 -9.44 -9.61
C ALA A 93 5.81 -10.39 -10.77
N LYS A 94 5.68 -9.84 -11.97
CA LYS A 94 5.95 -10.50 -13.23
C LYS A 94 6.97 -9.68 -14.01
N TYR A 95 7.80 -10.34 -14.81
CA TYR A 95 8.72 -9.65 -15.70
C TYR A 95 8.62 -10.19 -17.13
N ILE A 96 9.02 -9.37 -18.08
CA ILE A 96 9.29 -9.74 -19.46
C ILE A 96 10.58 -9.03 -19.91
N TYR A 97 11.43 -9.76 -20.60
CA TYR A 97 12.66 -9.26 -21.21
C TYR A 97 12.43 -9.06 -22.71
N SER A 98 12.51 -7.81 -23.16
CA SER A 98 12.20 -7.43 -24.54
C SER A 98 13.41 -7.48 -25.48
N GLY A 99 14.61 -7.81 -24.97
CA GLY A 99 15.86 -7.70 -25.70
C GLY A 99 16.69 -6.48 -25.25
N ASP A 100 17.96 -6.44 -25.67
CA ASP A 100 18.87 -5.30 -25.47
C ASP A 100 18.96 -4.75 -24.04
N GLY A 101 18.86 -5.64 -23.03
CA GLY A 101 18.93 -5.24 -21.63
C GLY A 101 17.64 -4.66 -21.06
N VAL A 102 16.55 -4.60 -21.84
CA VAL A 102 15.29 -3.96 -21.43
C VAL A 102 14.36 -4.94 -20.73
N TYR A 103 13.93 -4.56 -19.53
CA TYR A 103 12.97 -5.28 -18.69
C TYR A 103 11.71 -4.45 -18.53
N THR A 104 10.55 -5.09 -18.66
CA THR A 104 9.27 -4.56 -18.19
C THR A 104 8.83 -5.41 -17.01
N VAL A 105 8.58 -4.76 -15.88
CA VAL A 105 8.15 -5.40 -14.64
C VAL A 105 6.78 -4.88 -14.25
N THR A 106 5.90 -5.81 -13.92
CA THR A 106 4.52 -5.56 -13.52
C THR A 106 4.33 -6.09 -12.12
N ILE A 107 4.08 -5.20 -11.15
CA ILE A 107 3.83 -5.55 -9.75
C ILE A 107 2.32 -5.43 -9.48
N THR A 108 1.71 -6.48 -8.94
CA THR A 108 0.29 -6.51 -8.59
C THR A 108 0.11 -6.57 -7.07
N TYR A 109 -0.75 -5.71 -6.54
CA TYR A 109 -1.24 -5.78 -5.17
C TYR A 109 -2.68 -6.33 -5.14
N ASP A 110 -2.84 -7.44 -4.40
CA ASP A 110 -4.07 -8.24 -4.24
C ASP A 110 -4.38 -8.45 -2.74
N GLY A 111 -4.17 -7.40 -1.93
CA GLY A 111 -4.24 -7.48 -0.46
C GLY A 111 -5.59 -7.12 0.15
N GLY A 112 -6.65 -7.06 -0.65
CA GLY A 112 -7.99 -6.67 -0.22
C GLY A 112 -8.27 -5.17 -0.29
N GLU A 113 -9.32 -4.71 0.41
CA GLU A 113 -9.90 -3.38 0.24
C GLU A 113 -8.94 -2.23 0.61
N VAL A 114 -8.50 -1.52 -0.42
CA VAL A 114 -7.75 -0.27 -0.36
C VAL A 114 -8.40 0.71 -1.33
N ASP A 115 -8.32 2.01 -1.02
CA ASP A 115 -8.79 3.05 -1.93
C ASP A 115 -7.85 3.14 -3.15
N GLU A 116 -8.21 2.42 -4.21
CA GLU A 116 -7.41 2.30 -5.44
C GLU A 116 -7.13 3.65 -6.08
N LYS A 117 -8.11 4.55 -6.04
CA LYS A 117 -7.97 5.90 -6.59
C LYS A 117 -6.88 6.68 -5.87
N LEU A 118 -6.85 6.63 -4.53
CA LEU A 118 -5.78 7.26 -3.77
C LEU A 118 -4.40 6.66 -4.07
N VAL A 119 -4.31 5.36 -4.36
CA VAL A 119 -3.04 4.72 -4.74
C VAL A 119 -2.58 5.21 -6.12
N ILE A 120 -3.48 5.22 -7.11
CA ILE A 120 -3.19 5.69 -8.47
C ILE A 120 -2.79 7.18 -8.47
N ASP A 121 -3.50 8.01 -7.70
CA ASP A 121 -3.17 9.44 -7.58
C ASP A 121 -1.76 9.65 -6.97
N MET A 122 -1.23 8.69 -6.20
CA MET A 122 0.13 8.71 -5.64
C MET A 122 1.19 8.06 -6.56
N LEU A 123 0.80 7.13 -7.42
CA LEU A 123 1.65 6.39 -8.34
C LEU A 123 1.14 6.53 -9.77
N GLN A 124 1.75 7.44 -10.53
CA GLN A 124 1.28 7.79 -11.88
C GLN A 124 1.24 6.63 -12.89
N ASN A 125 2.02 5.57 -12.68
CA ASN A 125 2.00 4.37 -13.54
C ASN A 125 1.22 3.20 -12.93
N ALA A 126 0.49 3.43 -11.84
CA ALA A 126 -0.41 2.44 -11.27
C ALA A 126 -1.76 2.49 -11.99
N THR A 127 -2.35 1.32 -12.20
CA THR A 127 -3.65 1.10 -12.83
C THR A 127 -4.43 0.07 -12.03
N THR A 128 -5.72 -0.07 -12.33
CA THR A 128 -6.57 -1.11 -11.74
C THR A 128 -6.84 -2.21 -12.75
N SER A 129 -6.83 -3.44 -12.27
CA SER A 129 -7.10 -4.65 -13.03
C SER A 129 -8.06 -5.54 -12.25
N THR A 130 -8.57 -6.59 -12.89
CA THR A 130 -9.36 -7.65 -12.21
C THR A 130 -8.56 -8.35 -11.11
N GLU A 131 -7.23 -8.33 -11.19
CA GLU A 131 -6.31 -8.92 -10.21
C GLU A 131 -5.88 -7.95 -9.08
N GLY A 132 -6.40 -6.71 -9.07
CA GLY A 132 -6.08 -5.68 -8.07
C GLY A 132 -5.33 -4.48 -8.66
N ILE A 133 -4.48 -3.84 -7.84
CA ILE A 133 -3.73 -2.64 -8.25
C ILE A 133 -2.45 -3.07 -8.93
N VAL A 134 -2.23 -2.63 -10.16
CA VAL A 134 -1.09 -3.00 -11.01
C VAL A 134 -0.17 -1.79 -11.18
N TYR A 135 1.11 -1.94 -10.84
CA TYR A 135 2.15 -0.94 -11.06
C TYR A 135 3.15 -1.45 -12.08
N GLU A 136 3.23 -0.80 -13.23
CA GLU A 136 4.12 -1.19 -14.33
C GLU A 136 5.24 -0.16 -14.52
N PHE A 137 6.45 -0.66 -14.72
CA PHE A 137 7.61 0.14 -15.05
C PHE A 137 8.57 -0.64 -15.94
N SER A 138 9.36 0.08 -16.73
CA SER A 138 10.39 -0.51 -17.59
C SER A 138 11.72 0.18 -17.35
N PHE A 139 12.80 -0.59 -17.39
CA PHE A 139 14.18 -0.11 -17.22
C PHE A 139 15.14 -0.93 -18.08
N ALA A 140 16.34 -0.39 -18.32
CA ALA A 140 17.36 -1.04 -19.14
C ALA A 140 18.61 -1.30 -18.30
N THR A 141 19.12 -2.53 -18.33
CA THR A 141 20.43 -2.89 -17.75
C THR A 141 21.43 -3.05 -18.88
N TYR A 142 22.43 -2.15 -18.94
CA TYR A 142 23.53 -2.20 -19.90
C TYR A 142 24.70 -3.04 -19.38
#